data_AF-I1C9Y5-F1
#
_entry.id   AF-I1C9Y5-F1
#
_cell.length_a   1.000
_cell.length_b   1.000
_cell.length_c   1.000
_cell.angle_alpha   90.00
_cell.angle_beta   90.00
_cell.angle_gamma   90.00
#
_symmetry.space_group_name_H-M   'P 1'
#
loop_
_entity.id
_entity.type
_entity.pdbx_description
1 polymer ?
#
loop_
_entity_poly.entity_id
_entity_poly.type
_entity_poly.pdbx_seq_one_letter_code
_entity_poly.pdbx_strand_id
1 'polypeptide(L)'
;MGLHQFHMNALYLLKAVADIVQRYYPETLHRLFIVNTPSAFVAMFKIVKSWLNPRTLEKIHVLGSDFQSVLLEHIDAESLPQFLGGQCTCEHMGGCVPEISKDSNSTFVATESNEKVHTVYNSEIMQRASTDESLCKLTVHS
;
A
#
# COMPACT_ATOMS: atom_id res chain seq x y z
N MET A 1 14.15 -21.60 -15.52
CA MET A 1 13.29 -21.13 -14.40
C MET A 1 12.18 -20.30 -15.02
N GLY A 2 10.96 -20.86 -15.08
CA GLY A 2 9.89 -20.38 -15.96
C GLY A 2 9.04 -19.26 -15.34
N LEU A 3 8.42 -18.45 -16.21
CA LEU A 3 7.53 -17.31 -15.93
C LEU A 3 6.25 -17.64 -15.11
N HIS A 4 6.15 -18.82 -14.49
CA HIS A 4 4.95 -19.27 -13.77
C HIS A 4 4.68 -18.51 -12.46
N GLN A 5 5.62 -17.68 -11.98
CA GLN A 5 5.41 -16.80 -10.83
C GLN A 5 4.67 -15.50 -11.20
N PHE A 6 4.54 -15.18 -12.50
CA PHE A 6 3.70 -14.06 -12.94
C PHE A 6 2.25 -14.51 -12.97
N HIS A 7 1.59 -14.39 -11.82
CA HIS A 7 0.16 -14.63 -11.73
C HIS A 7 -0.56 -13.59 -12.61
N MET A 8 -1.11 -14.01 -13.76
CA MET A 8 -1.72 -13.11 -14.75
C MET A 8 -2.84 -12.26 -14.15
N ASN A 9 -3.60 -12.79 -13.18
CA ASN A 9 -4.63 -12.02 -12.49
C ASN A 9 -4.05 -10.86 -11.67
N ALA A 10 -2.84 -11.02 -11.11
CA ALA A 10 -2.17 -9.95 -10.38
C ALA A 10 -1.72 -8.83 -11.34
N LEU A 11 -1.22 -9.19 -12.54
CA LEU A 11 -0.90 -8.20 -13.58
C LEU A 11 -2.16 -7.49 -14.09
N TYR A 12 -3.29 -8.20 -14.23
CA TYR A 12 -4.57 -7.59 -14.61
C TYR A 12 -5.06 -6.60 -13.55
N LEU A 13 -4.95 -6.95 -12.27
CA LEU A 13 -5.29 -6.05 -11.17
C LEU A 13 -4.39 -4.81 -11.16
N LEU A 14 -3.07 -4.99 -11.30
CA LEU A 14 -2.11 -3.89 -11.38
C LEU A 14 -2.43 -2.97 -12.56
N LYS A 15 -2.81 -3.53 -13.71
CA LYS A 15 -3.24 -2.76 -14.87
C LYS A 15 -4.50 -1.95 -14.57
N ALA A 16 -5.53 -2.56 -13.97
CA ALA A 16 -6.77 -1.87 -13.63
C ALA A 16 -6.53 -0.71 -12.66
N VAL A 17 -5.70 -0.92 -11.63
CA VAL A 17 -5.31 0.13 -10.68
C VAL A 17 -4.56 1.26 -11.40
N ALA A 18 -3.57 0.91 -12.23
CA ALA A 18 -2.83 1.89 -13.01
C ALA A 18 -3.74 2.71 -13.95
N ASP A 19 -4.74 2.07 -14.58
CA ASP A 19 -5.70 2.74 -15.45
C ASP A 19 -6.59 3.72 -14.66
N ILE A 20 -7.04 3.33 -13.46
CA ILE A 20 -7.85 4.20 -12.58
C ILE A 20 -7.02 5.42 -12.14
N VAL A 21 -5.80 5.20 -11.64
CA VAL A 21 -4.93 6.28 -11.16
C VAL A 21 -4.63 7.27 -12.29
N GLN A 22 -4.34 6.79 -13.50
CA GLN A 22 -4.04 7.65 -14.64
C GLN A 22 -5.26 8.42 -15.17
N ARG A 23 -6.46 7.82 -15.13
CA ARG A 23 -7.69 8.46 -15.66
C ARG A 23 -8.32 9.44 -14.69
N TYR A 24 -8.35 9.12 -13.40
CA TYR A 24 -9.08 9.91 -12.41
C TYR A 24 -8.17 10.77 -11.53
N TYR A 25 -6.89 10.42 -11.39
CA TYR A 25 -5.93 11.11 -10.50
C TYR A 25 -4.58 11.43 -11.18
N PRO A 26 -4.56 12.02 -12.39
CA PRO A 26 -3.33 12.19 -13.17
C PRO A 26 -2.27 13.10 -12.50
N GLU A 27 -2.71 14.08 -11.72
CA GLU A 27 -1.83 15.08 -11.08
C GLU A 27 -1.69 14.90 -9.56
N THR A 28 -2.30 13.87 -8.99
CA THR A 28 -2.20 13.61 -7.54
C THR A 28 -0.87 12.92 -7.19
N LEU A 29 -0.35 12.09 -8.11
CA LEU A 29 0.95 11.48 -7.93
C LEU A 29 2.04 12.51 -8.28
N HIS A 30 2.86 12.89 -7.30
CA HIS A 30 4.06 13.73 -7.54
C HIS A 30 5.25 12.85 -7.96
N ARG A 31 5.64 11.89 -7.10
CA ARG A 31 6.71 10.92 -7.34
C ARG A 31 6.36 9.59 -6.67
N LEU A 32 6.77 8.48 -7.29
CA LEU A 32 6.63 7.13 -6.77
C LEU A 32 8.01 6.47 -6.72
N PHE A 33 8.47 6.08 -5.54
CA PHE A 33 9.73 5.37 -5.35
C PHE A 33 9.44 3.91 -5.02
N ILE A 34 10.03 2.99 -5.80
CA ILE A 34 10.02 1.55 -5.52
C ILE A 34 11.44 1.19 -5.12
N VAL A 35 11.64 0.77 -3.87
CA VAL A 35 12.96 0.55 -3.27
C VAL A 35 13.24 -0.93 -3.00
N ASN A 36 14.50 -1.27 -2.78
CA ASN A 36 14.95 -2.65 -2.53
C ASN A 36 14.48 -3.63 -3.63
N THR A 37 14.58 -3.17 -4.88
CA THR A 37 13.92 -3.85 -5.99
C THR A 37 14.82 -4.94 -6.59
N PRO A 38 14.39 -6.22 -6.64
CA PRO A 38 15.20 -7.28 -7.25
C PRO A 38 15.23 -7.15 -8.78
N SER A 39 16.26 -7.71 -9.41
CA SER A 39 16.43 -7.67 -10.88
C SER A 39 15.24 -8.24 -11.66
N ALA A 40 14.55 -9.23 -11.10
CA ALA A 40 13.33 -9.79 -11.68
C ALA A 40 12.17 -8.77 -11.78
N PHE A 41 12.04 -7.88 -10.78
CA PHE A 41 11.03 -6.82 -10.82
C PHE A 41 11.35 -5.80 -11.90
N VAL A 42 12.63 -5.47 -12.13
CA VAL A 42 13.02 -4.58 -13.23
C VAL A 42 12.56 -5.13 -14.58
N ALA A 43 12.67 -6.45 -14.79
CA ALA A 43 12.17 -7.11 -15.99
C ALA A 43 10.64 -7.04 -16.11
N MET A 44 9.91 -7.32 -15.02
CA MET A 44 8.44 -7.18 -14.98
C MET A 44 7.99 -5.74 -15.24
N PHE A 45 8.67 -4.78 -14.63
CA PHE A 45 8.32 -3.37 -14.75
C PHE A 45 8.49 -2.88 -16.19
N LYS A 46 9.41 -3.44 -16.99
CA LYS A 46 9.47 -3.14 -18.44
C LYS A 46 8.16 -3.46 -19.17
N ILE A 47 7.43 -4.51 -18.76
CA ILE A 47 6.13 -4.86 -19.32
C ILE A 47 5.09 -3.83 -18.87
N VAL A 48 5.03 -3.54 -17.57
CA VAL A 48 4.09 -2.55 -16.99
C VAL A 48 4.32 -1.15 -17.56
N LYS A 49 5.58 -0.78 -17.83
CA LYS A 49 5.92 0.52 -18.42
C LYS A 49 5.20 0.78 -19.73
N SER A 50 5.00 -0.24 -20.56
CA SER A 50 4.28 -0.11 -21.83
C SER A 50 2.79 0.26 -21.67
N TRP A 51 2.24 0.08 -20.47
CA TRP A 51 0.84 0.41 -20.16
C TRP A 51 0.67 1.78 -19.50
N LEU A 52 1.77 2.42 -19.10
CA LEU A 52 1.77 3.69 -18.40
C LEU A 52 2.09 4.83 -19.38
N ASN A 53 1.37 5.94 -19.23
CA ASN A 53 1.62 7.15 -19.99
C ASN A 53 2.99 7.75 -19.63
N PRO A 54 3.66 8.44 -20.57
CA PRO A 54 5.00 8.98 -20.35
C PRO A 54 5.09 9.91 -19.13
N ARG A 55 4.06 10.74 -18.89
CA ARG A 55 3.99 11.60 -17.70
C ARG A 55 3.95 10.83 -16.39
N THR A 56 3.32 9.67 -16.36
CA THR A 56 3.26 8.81 -15.16
C THR A 56 4.58 8.06 -15.00
N LEU A 57 5.21 7.64 -16.09
CA LEU A 57 6.51 6.98 -16.08
C LEU A 57 7.63 7.86 -15.54
N GLU A 58 7.65 9.14 -15.91
CA GLU A 58 8.64 10.12 -15.42
C GLU A 58 8.60 10.29 -13.89
N LYS A 59 7.44 10.03 -13.29
CA LYS A 59 7.24 10.12 -11.84
C LYS A 59 7.65 8.84 -11.10
N ILE A 60 7.87 7.71 -11.79
CA ILE A 60 8.17 6.42 -11.15
C ILE A 60 9.66 6.13 -11.19
N HIS A 61 10.26 6.02 -10.01
CA HIS A 61 11.67 5.70 -9.81
C HIS A 61 11.80 4.31 -9.20
N VAL A 62 12.42 3.39 -9.96
CA VAL A 62 12.73 2.04 -9.48
C VAL A 62 14.17 1.99 -9.03
N LEU A 63 14.38 1.83 -7.74
CA LEU A 63 15.66 1.88 -7.06
C LEU A 63 16.06 0.48 -6.54
N GLY A 64 17.33 0.14 -6.74
CA GLY A 64 17.93 -1.12 -6.32
C GLY A 64 18.38 -1.08 -4.85
N SER A 65 19.65 -1.41 -4.62
CA SER A 65 20.34 -1.35 -3.31
C SER A 65 20.63 0.07 -2.86
N ASP A 66 21.00 0.95 -3.79
CA ASP A 66 21.47 2.31 -3.48
C ASP A 66 20.30 3.32 -3.41
N PHE A 67 19.18 2.91 -2.83
CA PHE A 67 17.96 3.69 -2.81
C PHE A 67 17.98 4.84 -1.79
N GLN A 68 18.74 4.68 -0.69
CA GLN A 68 18.72 5.62 0.43
C GLN A 68 19.25 7.00 0.03
N SER A 69 20.34 7.08 -0.74
CA SER A 69 20.90 8.35 -1.22
C SER A 69 19.93 9.10 -2.12
N VAL A 70 19.23 8.39 -3.01
CA VAL A 70 18.24 8.98 -3.93
C VAL A 70 17.01 9.47 -3.16
N LEU A 71 16.57 8.75 -2.13
CA LEU A 71 15.47 9.21 -1.27
C LEU A 71 15.84 10.49 -0.52
N LEU A 72 17.04 10.55 0.06
CA LEU A 72 17.50 11.70 0.83
C LEU A 72 17.75 12.96 -0.01
N GLU A 73 17.92 12.83 -1.33
CA GLU A 73 17.95 13.97 -2.26
C GLU A 73 16.57 14.63 -2.41
N HIS A 74 15.49 13.87 -2.19
CA HIS A 74 14.12 14.30 -2.45
C HIS A 74 13.29 14.50 -1.19
N ILE A 75 13.68 13.88 -0.07
CA ILE A 75 12.96 13.86 1.19
C ILE A 75 13.97 14.16 2.31
N ASP A 76 13.64 15.12 3.17
CA ASP A 76 14.49 15.45 4.31
C ASP A 76 14.66 14.25 5.25
N ALA A 77 15.88 14.09 5.78
CA ALA A 77 16.22 12.96 6.66
C ALA A 77 15.30 12.85 7.88
N GLU A 78 14.87 13.97 8.45
CA GLU A 78 13.98 14.01 9.62
C GLU A 78 12.55 13.54 9.31
N SER A 79 12.12 13.62 8.04
CA SER A 79 10.80 13.19 7.59
C SER A 79 10.79 11.75 7.07
N LEU A 80 11.98 11.19 6.79
CA LEU A 80 12.12 9.83 6.26
C LEU A 80 12.32 8.82 7.42
N PRO A 81 11.56 7.70 7.45
CA PRO A 81 11.74 6.65 8.44
C PRO A 81 13.14 6.07 8.48
N GLN A 82 13.60 5.69 9.67
CA GLN A 82 14.95 5.13 9.86
C GLN A 82 15.22 3.87 9.01
N PHE A 83 14.23 2.99 8.83
CA PHE A 83 14.36 1.79 8.00
C PHE A 83 14.52 2.08 6.50
N LEU A 84 14.21 3.30 6.05
CA LEU A 84 14.44 3.78 4.68
C LEU A 84 15.73 4.60 4.53
N GLY A 85 16.53 4.71 5.59
CA GLY A 85 17.79 5.47 5.60
C GLY A 85 17.65 6.91 6.12
N GLY A 86 16.51 7.28 6.71
CA GLY A 86 16.32 8.57 7.37
C GLY A 86 16.58 8.54 8.88
N GLN A 87 16.08 9.56 9.58
CA GLN A 87 16.26 9.78 11.02
C GLN A 87 14.93 9.82 11.77
N CYS A 88 13.80 9.70 11.07
CA CYS A 88 12.49 9.70 11.70
C CYS A 88 12.26 8.39 12.45
N THR A 89 11.90 8.47 13.74
CA THR A 89 11.49 7.32 14.58
C THR A 89 10.01 7.38 14.97
N CYS A 90 9.37 8.55 14.90
CA CYS A 90 7.98 8.77 15.32
C CYS A 90 7.65 8.14 16.69
N GLU A 91 8.58 8.22 17.66
CA GLU A 91 8.42 7.61 18.99
C GLU A 91 7.14 8.06 19.70
N HIS A 92 6.74 9.32 19.51
CA HIS A 92 5.51 9.89 20.07
C HIS A 92 4.21 9.29 19.50
N MET A 93 4.27 8.57 18.37
CA MET A 93 3.14 7.88 17.72
C MET A 93 3.31 6.35 17.72
N GLY A 94 4.29 5.80 18.43
CA GLY A 94 4.54 4.35 18.47
C GLY A 94 5.27 3.80 17.22
N GLY A 95 5.88 4.66 16.40
CA GLY A 95 6.65 4.27 15.21
C GLY A 95 6.24 5.00 13.93
N CYS A 96 7.08 4.94 12.90
CA CYS A 96 6.86 5.63 11.62
C CYS A 96 5.79 4.99 10.74
N VAL A 97 5.58 3.69 10.90
CA VAL A 97 4.49 2.96 10.29
C VAL A 97 3.63 2.54 11.46
N PRO A 98 2.41 3.08 11.63
CA PRO A 98 1.50 2.52 12.61
C PRO A 98 1.35 1.06 12.22
N GLU A 99 1.80 0.14 13.07
CA GLU A 99 1.41 -1.24 12.91
C GLU A 99 -0.11 -1.20 12.85
N ILE A 100 -0.69 -1.60 11.71
CA ILE A 100 -2.06 -2.10 11.71
C ILE A 100 -1.95 -3.32 12.62
N SER A 101 -2.21 -3.07 13.90
CA SER A 101 -1.84 -3.92 15.02
C SER A 101 -2.10 -5.37 14.66
N LYS A 102 -1.09 -6.21 14.83
CA LYS A 102 -1.24 -7.68 14.90
C LYS A 102 -2.11 -8.12 16.09
N ASP A 103 -2.81 -7.19 16.75
CA ASP A 103 -3.98 -7.44 17.59
C ASP A 103 -5.27 -7.63 16.77
N SER A 104 -5.19 -8.02 15.50
CA SER A 104 -6.18 -8.99 15.02
C SER A 104 -5.80 -10.36 15.60
N ASN A 105 -5.98 -10.53 16.91
CA ASN A 105 -6.21 -11.87 17.47
C ASN A 105 -7.63 -12.31 17.08
N SER A 106 -7.87 -12.37 15.79
CA SER A 106 -8.74 -13.31 15.14
C SER A 106 -8.15 -13.50 13.75
N THR A 107 -7.35 -14.56 13.60
CA THR A 107 -7.55 -15.42 12.44
C THR A 107 -9.06 -15.45 12.21
N PHE A 108 -9.55 -14.92 11.10
CA PHE A 108 -10.95 -15.05 10.75
C PHE A 108 -11.22 -16.55 10.61
N VAL A 109 -11.61 -17.21 11.70
CA VAL A 109 -11.95 -18.62 11.71
C VAL A 109 -13.31 -18.69 11.03
N ALA A 110 -13.36 -19.32 9.87
CA ALA A 110 -14.62 -19.62 9.23
C ALA A 110 -15.40 -20.59 10.13
N THR A 111 -16.40 -20.09 10.85
CA THR A 111 -17.40 -20.92 11.52
C THR A 111 -18.50 -21.30 10.52
N GLU A 112 -19.17 -22.43 10.76
CA GLU A 112 -20.28 -22.92 9.91
C GLU A 112 -21.44 -21.92 9.76
N SER A 113 -21.49 -20.91 10.64
CA SER A 113 -22.47 -19.81 10.65
C SER A 113 -22.12 -18.65 9.71
N ASN A 114 -20.94 -18.65 9.07
CA ASN A 114 -20.59 -17.64 8.08
C ASN A 114 -21.32 -17.97 6.78
N GLU A 115 -22.61 -17.62 6.75
CA GLU A 115 -23.42 -17.60 5.54
C GLU A 115 -22.62 -16.88 4.45
N LYS A 116 -22.60 -17.43 3.23
CA LYS A 116 -21.92 -16.83 2.08
C LYS A 116 -22.55 -15.48 1.75
N VAL A 117 -22.17 -14.43 2.47
CA VAL A 117 -22.59 -13.07 2.18
C VAL A 117 -21.72 -12.58 1.02
N HIS A 118 -22.35 -12.15 -0.08
CA HIS A 118 -21.67 -11.62 -1.27
C HIS A 118 -20.92 -10.30 -1.00
N THR A 119 -21.05 -9.74 0.21
CA THR A 119 -20.44 -8.48 0.63
C THR A 119 -19.53 -8.70 1.84
N VAL A 120 -18.47 -7.89 1.91
CA VAL A 120 -17.47 -7.93 3.00
C VAL A 120 -18.09 -7.61 4.37
N TYR A 121 -19.28 -7.01 4.41
CA TYR A 121 -20.03 -6.71 5.62
C TYR A 121 -21.06 -7.79 5.93
N ASN A 122 -20.94 -8.44 7.08
CA ASN A 122 -22.01 -9.26 7.64
C ASN A 122 -22.94 -8.40 8.52
N SER A 123 -24.16 -8.87 8.75
CA SER A 123 -25.17 -8.18 9.56
C SER A 123 -24.75 -8.04 11.03
N GLU A 124 -23.95 -8.98 11.55
CA GLU A 124 -23.46 -8.95 12.94
C GLU A 124 -22.46 -7.82 13.20
N ILE A 125 -21.55 -7.53 12.26
CA ILE A 125 -20.61 -6.40 12.34
C ILE A 125 -21.40 -5.09 12.37
N MET A 126 -22.42 -4.96 11.53
CA MET A 126 -23.27 -3.77 11.48
C MET A 126 -24.07 -3.58 12.77
N GLN A 127 -24.57 -4.66 13.37
CA GLN A 127 -25.26 -4.61 14.65
C GLN A 127 -24.33 -4.21 15.80
N ARG A 128 -23.12 -4.77 15.89
CA ARG A 128 -22.14 -4.39 16.92
C ARG A 128 -21.69 -2.94 16.79
N ALA A 129 -21.47 -2.46 15.56
CA ALA A 129 -21.14 -1.05 15.32
C ALA A 129 -22.28 -0.10 15.73
N SER A 130 -23.54 -0.55 15.66
CA SER A 130 -24.70 0.25 16.06
C SER A 130 -24.96 0.30 17.57
N THR A 131 -24.45 -0.68 18.34
CA THR A 131 -24.74 -0.83 19.77
C THR A 131 -23.57 -0.47 20.68
N ASP A 132 -22.35 -0.37 20.15
CA ASP A 132 -21.18 -0.02 20.95
C ASP A 132 -20.90 1.50 20.95
N GLU A 133 -21.31 2.18 22.01
CA GLU A 133 -21.18 3.62 22.19
C GLU A 133 -19.72 4.10 22.25
N SER A 134 -18.76 3.18 22.47
CA SER A 134 -17.32 3.48 22.47
C SER A 134 -16.75 3.66 21.06
N LEU A 135 -17.37 3.08 20.03
CA LEU A 135 -16.98 3.23 18.62
C LEU A 135 -17.60 4.48 17.96
N CYS A 136 -18.68 5.03 18.54
CA CYS A 136 -19.31 6.27 18.07
C CYS A 136 -18.53 7.54 18.47
N LYS A 137 -17.58 7.46 19.40
CA LYS A 137 -16.78 8.61 19.86
C LYS A 137 -15.42 8.67 19.16
N LEU A 138 -15.43 8.90 17.84
CA LEU A 138 -14.31 9.56 17.18
C LEU A 138 -14.47 11.06 17.41
N THR A 139 -14.15 11.53 18.62
CA THR A 139 -14.00 12.97 18.87
C THR A 139 -12.77 13.47 18.11
N VAL A 140 -13.00 14.11 16.98
CA VAL A 140 -12.04 14.99 16.31
C VAL A 140 -11.78 16.14 17.26
N HIS A 141 -10.66 16.11 17.98
CA HIS A 141 -10.16 17.29 18.67
C HIS A 141 -9.60 18.24 17.62
N SER A 142 -10.27 19.38 17.46
CA SER A 142 -9.82 20.52 16.65
C SER A 142 -8.66 21.26 17.30
#